data_AF-A0A962TS45-F1
#
_entry.id   AF-A0A962TS45-F1
#
_cell.length_a   1.000
_cell.length_b   1.000
_cell.length_c   1.000
_cell.angle_alpha   90.00
_cell.angle_beta   90.00
_cell.angle_gamma   90.00
#
_symmetry.space_group_name_H-M   'P 1'
#
loop_
_entity.id
_entity.type
_entity.pdbx_description
1 polymer ?
#
loop_
_entity_poly.entity_id
_entity_poly.type
_entity_poly.pdbx_seq_one_letter_code
_entity_poly.pdbx_strand_id
1 'polypeptide(L)'
;MQIDTQLIQDQIPYYLSQEAKENLVKALEEFPKNTRYYINLYNNDILQGDGWTSFELINFETGDRKKVKGIVLSNSCDIDPTNKRHTQIKITFAPIIRLERYTKLLKQSGLNDNSIEGKINAVKEQKVTTLFYLPKGNGLDDEYIAILDDLHTVPLDAFKTLTEREKLFTLSQIGFYLFILKLSVHFCRFHENIVRD
;
A
#
# COMPACT_ATOMS: atom_id res chain seq x y z
N MET A 1 -4.24 -19.96 -3.37
CA MET A 1 -2.96 -20.27 -2.71
C MET A 1 -3.21 -20.23 -1.21
N GLN A 2 -3.30 -21.38 -0.54
CA GLN A 2 -3.25 -21.40 0.92
C GLN A 2 -1.82 -21.05 1.29
N ILE A 3 -1.64 -19.91 1.97
CA ILE A 3 -0.32 -19.49 2.44
C ILE A 3 -0.09 -20.25 3.74
N ASP A 4 0.81 -21.24 3.70
CA ASP A 4 1.28 -21.95 4.88
C ASP A 4 2.34 -21.10 5.59
N THR A 5 2.21 -20.92 6.90
CA THR A 5 3.14 -20.13 7.71
C THR A 5 4.56 -20.69 7.67
N GLN A 6 4.74 -22.00 7.45
CA GLN A 6 6.06 -22.62 7.26
C GLN A 6 6.72 -22.17 5.95
N LEU A 7 5.96 -22.02 4.87
CA LEU A 7 6.46 -21.50 3.59
C LEU A 7 6.83 -20.02 3.64
N ILE A 8 6.18 -19.25 4.51
CA ILE A 8 6.52 -17.83 4.70
C ILE A 8 7.85 -17.67 5.43
N GLN A 9 8.20 -18.56 6.37
CA GLN A 9 9.42 -18.44 7.18
C GLN A 9 10.69 -18.34 6.33
N ASP A 10 10.79 -19.14 5.26
CA ASP A 10 11.93 -19.12 4.34
C ASP A 10 11.96 -17.87 3.44
N GLN A 11 10.83 -17.17 3.33
CA GLN A 11 10.69 -15.91 2.60
C GLN A 11 10.87 -14.69 3.51
N ILE A 12 11.09 -14.87 4.82
CA ILE A 12 11.37 -13.77 5.74
C ILE A 12 12.82 -13.31 5.53
N PRO A 13 13.05 -12.03 5.15
CA PRO A 13 14.36 -11.44 4.95
C PRO A 13 15.36 -11.71 6.07
N TYR A 14 16.57 -12.08 5.64
CA TYR A 14 17.66 -12.47 6.52
C TYR A 14 18.15 -11.34 7.44
N TYR A 15 17.91 -10.07 7.07
CA TYR A 15 18.36 -8.91 7.86
C TYR A 15 17.54 -8.69 9.14
N LEU A 16 16.40 -9.38 9.30
CA LEU A 16 15.63 -9.31 10.54
C LEU A 16 16.33 -10.07 11.67
N SER A 17 16.36 -9.46 12.86
CA SER A 17 16.75 -10.17 14.08
C SER A 17 15.82 -11.34 14.33
N GLN A 18 16.30 -12.36 15.06
CA GLN A 18 15.49 -13.53 15.40
C GLN A 18 14.16 -13.14 16.06
N GLU A 19 14.21 -12.18 17.01
CA GLU A 19 13.03 -11.62 17.66
C GLU A 19 12.05 -10.98 16.65
N ALA A 20 12.56 -10.21 15.69
CA ALA A 20 11.71 -9.58 14.67
C ALA A 20 11.06 -10.61 13.74
N LYS A 21 11.74 -11.72 13.43
CA LYS A 21 11.17 -12.83 12.66
C LYS A 21 10.04 -13.52 13.43
N GLU A 22 10.27 -13.85 14.70
CA GLU A 22 9.25 -14.49 15.56
C GLU A 22 8.01 -13.60 15.74
N ASN A 23 8.22 -12.30 15.94
CA ASN A 23 7.13 -11.33 16.05
C ASN A 23 6.33 -11.22 14.74
N LEU A 24 7.00 -11.29 13.59
CA LEU A 24 6.34 -11.28 12.28
C LEU A 24 5.47 -12.53 12.07
N VAL A 25 5.99 -13.72 12.41
CA VAL A 25 5.24 -14.98 12.28
C VAL A 25 3.98 -14.96 13.15
N LYS A 26 4.11 -14.58 14.43
CA LYS A 26 2.96 -14.45 15.35
C LYS A 26 1.92 -13.45 14.81
N ALA A 27 2.38 -12.31 14.30
CA ALA A 27 1.47 -11.30 13.75
C ALA A 27 0.74 -11.78 12.47
N LEU A 28 1.37 -12.66 11.68
CA LEU A 28 0.73 -13.29 10.52
C LEU A 28 -0.31 -14.35 10.93
N GLU A 29 -0.08 -15.09 12.02
CA GLU A 29 -1.04 -16.07 12.55
C GLU A 29 -2.31 -15.42 13.12
N GLU A 30 -2.18 -14.22 13.71
CA GLU A 30 -3.32 -13.46 14.23
C GLU A 30 -4.12 -12.73 13.13
N PHE A 31 -3.53 -12.54 11.95
CA PHE A 31 -4.15 -11.82 10.83
C PHE A 31 -5.47 -12.50 10.39
N PRO A 32 -6.56 -11.74 10.13
CA PRO A 32 -6.65 -10.29 10.04
C PRO A 32 -6.96 -9.57 11.37
N LYS A 33 -7.03 -10.28 12.51
CA LYS A 33 -7.36 -9.70 13.81
C LYS A 33 -6.12 -9.14 14.49
N ASN A 34 -6.29 -8.10 15.30
CA ASN A 34 -5.24 -7.49 16.15
C ASN A 34 -3.94 -7.06 15.44
N THR A 35 -3.94 -6.92 14.11
CA THR A 35 -2.75 -6.51 13.36
C THR A 35 -2.43 -5.04 13.61
N ARG A 36 -1.24 -4.77 14.15
CA ARG A 36 -0.72 -3.40 14.26
C ARG A 36 -0.20 -2.93 12.91
N TYR A 37 -0.97 -2.16 12.16
CA TYR A 37 -0.57 -1.69 10.83
C TYR A 37 0.50 -0.59 10.83
N TYR A 38 0.56 0.24 11.87
CA TYR A 38 1.36 1.47 11.84
C TYR A 38 2.35 1.59 12.99
N ILE A 39 3.43 2.32 12.72
CA ILE A 39 4.42 2.79 13.70
C ILE A 39 4.58 4.31 13.61
N ASN A 40 5.13 4.91 14.67
CA ASN A 40 5.43 6.35 14.73
C ASN A 40 6.96 6.55 14.76
N LEU A 41 7.62 6.05 13.71
CA LEU A 41 9.05 6.17 13.46
C LEU A 41 9.26 6.66 12.03
N TYR A 42 10.47 7.18 11.75
CA TYR A 42 10.87 7.63 10.41
C TYR A 42 10.02 8.78 9.86
N ASN A 43 9.63 9.74 10.72
CA ASN A 43 8.64 10.78 10.38
C ASN A 43 9.05 11.68 9.20
N ASN A 44 10.35 11.76 8.91
CA ASN A 44 10.90 12.59 7.83
C ASN A 44 11.34 11.77 6.61
N ASP A 45 11.41 10.45 6.72
CA ASP A 45 11.88 9.58 5.65
C ASP A 45 10.72 9.20 4.73
N ILE A 46 11.02 9.05 3.44
CA ILE A 46 10.06 8.54 2.44
C ILE A 46 10.46 7.09 2.16
N LEU A 47 9.71 6.16 2.73
CA LEU A 47 9.92 4.73 2.66
C LEU A 47 8.80 4.06 1.87
N GLN A 48 9.10 2.89 1.30
CA GLN A 48 8.10 2.04 0.69
C GLN A 48 7.02 1.66 1.72
N GLY A 49 5.76 1.83 1.36
CA GLY A 49 4.62 1.62 2.24
C GLY A 49 4.21 2.83 3.06
N ASP A 50 4.94 3.95 3.02
CA ASP A 50 4.52 5.16 3.71
C ASP A 50 3.30 5.82 3.07
N GLY A 51 2.42 6.35 3.92
CA GLY A 51 1.31 7.20 3.51
C GLY A 51 1.68 8.67 3.60
N TRP A 52 1.41 9.42 2.54
CA TRP A 52 1.63 10.87 2.50
C TRP A 52 0.45 11.62 1.89
N THR A 53 0.30 12.88 2.26
CA THR A 53 -0.57 13.84 1.56
C THR A 53 0.16 14.49 0.39
N SER A 54 -0.59 15.28 -0.41
CA SER A 54 -0.03 16.21 -1.38
C SER A 54 0.69 15.58 -2.59
N PHE A 55 0.44 14.30 -2.86
CA PHE A 55 0.80 13.72 -4.17
C PHE A 55 -0.05 14.36 -5.27
N GLU A 56 0.55 14.69 -6.41
CA GLU A 56 -0.16 15.27 -7.54
C GLU A 56 -0.68 14.19 -8.49
N LEU A 57 -1.97 14.24 -8.81
CA LEU A 57 -2.60 13.53 -9.91
C LEU A 57 -2.93 14.51 -11.03
N ILE A 58 -2.75 14.05 -12.26
CA ILE A 58 -3.13 14.79 -13.47
C ILE A 58 -4.33 14.08 -14.08
N ASN A 59 -5.44 14.79 -14.25
CA ASN A 59 -6.54 14.31 -15.06
C ASN A 59 -6.12 14.38 -16.54
N PHE A 60 -6.11 13.25 -17.25
CA PHE A 60 -5.68 13.21 -18.65
C PHE A 60 -6.64 13.91 -19.61
N GLU A 61 -7.93 13.97 -19.29
CA GLU A 61 -8.95 14.59 -20.15
C GLU A 61 -8.94 16.10 -20.03
N THR A 62 -8.81 16.64 -18.81
CA THR A 62 -8.90 18.08 -18.54
C THR A 62 -7.53 18.76 -18.35
N GLY A 63 -6.49 17.98 -18.06
CA GLY A 63 -5.18 18.51 -17.65
C GLY A 63 -5.13 18.99 -16.20
N ASP A 64 -6.24 18.91 -15.46
CA ASP A 64 -6.31 19.42 -14.09
C ASP A 64 -5.38 18.66 -13.15
N ARG A 65 -4.72 19.41 -12.27
CA ARG A 65 -3.90 18.86 -11.20
C ARG A 65 -4.67 18.83 -9.90
N LYS A 66 -4.63 17.69 -9.21
CA LYS A 66 -5.24 17.52 -7.89
C LYS A 66 -4.26 16.91 -6.92
N LYS A 67 -4.24 17.46 -5.70
CA LYS A 67 -3.49 16.87 -4.58
C LYS A 67 -4.31 15.77 -3.92
N VAL A 68 -3.68 14.63 -3.71
CA VAL A 68 -4.30 13.45 -3.10
C VAL A 68 -3.44 12.86 -2.00
N LYS A 69 -4.06 12.03 -1.16
CA LYS A 69 -3.34 11.11 -0.29
C LYS A 69 -2.89 9.91 -1.09
N GLY A 70 -1.71 9.37 -0.81
CA GLY A 70 -1.20 8.18 -1.49
C GLY A 70 -0.28 7.36 -0.60
N ILE A 71 -0.07 6.11 -1.00
CA ILE A 71 0.90 5.19 -0.42
C ILE A 71 2.07 5.00 -1.38
N VAL A 72 3.30 5.04 -0.87
CA VAL A 72 4.52 4.88 -1.66
C VAL A 72 4.74 3.42 -2.05
N LEU A 73 4.92 3.16 -3.34
CA LEU A 73 5.26 1.84 -3.89
C LEU A 73 6.74 1.69 -4.22
N SER A 74 7.44 2.78 -4.55
CA SER A 74 8.87 2.71 -4.84
C SER A 74 9.64 2.11 -3.68
N ASN A 75 10.57 1.21 -3.98
CA ASN A 75 11.49 0.65 -2.98
C ASN A 75 12.29 1.77 -2.30
N SER A 76 12.40 1.74 -0.97
CA SER A 76 13.13 2.75 -0.19
C SER A 76 14.57 2.94 -0.67
N CYS A 77 15.26 1.85 -1.03
CA CYS A 77 16.62 1.91 -1.57
C CYS A 77 16.67 2.60 -2.94
N ASP A 78 15.60 2.53 -3.74
CA ASP A 78 15.54 3.14 -5.06
C ASP A 78 15.26 4.64 -5.03
N ILE A 79 14.59 5.12 -3.97
CA ILE A 79 14.29 6.54 -3.78
C ILE A 79 15.21 7.22 -2.77
N ASP A 80 16.26 6.53 -2.33
CA ASP A 80 17.29 7.13 -1.48
C ASP A 80 17.97 8.29 -2.23
N PRO A 81 17.92 9.52 -1.69
CA PRO A 81 18.50 10.70 -2.34
C PRO A 81 20.04 10.65 -2.43
N THR A 82 20.71 9.75 -1.72
CA THR A 82 22.16 9.55 -1.79
C THR A 82 22.60 8.72 -2.99
N ASN A 83 21.65 8.11 -3.72
CA ASN A 83 21.93 7.35 -4.93
C ASN A 83 22.53 8.22 -6.04
N LYS A 84 23.72 7.85 -6.51
CA LYS A 84 24.32 8.48 -7.70
C LYS A 84 23.58 8.01 -8.96
N ARG A 85 22.87 8.92 -9.63
CA ARG A 85 22.12 8.65 -10.85
C ARG A 85 22.31 9.77 -11.87
N HIS A 86 22.30 9.42 -13.15
CA HIS A 86 22.28 10.39 -14.26
C HIS A 86 20.85 10.86 -14.61
N THR A 87 19.84 10.29 -13.95
CA THR A 87 18.42 10.57 -14.18
C THR A 87 17.74 10.97 -12.89
N GLN A 88 16.63 11.70 -13.00
CA GLN A 88 15.85 12.15 -11.85
C GLN A 88 15.16 10.97 -11.16
N ILE A 89 15.26 10.93 -9.82
CA ILE A 89 14.56 9.94 -8.99
C ILE A 89 13.06 10.25 -8.99
N LYS A 90 12.24 9.22 -9.16
CA LYS A 90 10.78 9.30 -9.12
C LYS A 90 10.21 8.40 -8.02
N ILE A 91 9.18 8.90 -7.36
CA ILE A 91 8.36 8.14 -6.42
C ILE A 91 7.16 7.60 -7.20
N THR A 92 6.99 6.28 -7.21
CA THR A 92 5.77 5.61 -7.63
C THR A 92 4.85 5.50 -6.42
N PHE A 93 3.58 5.88 -6.57
CA PHE A 93 2.59 5.82 -5.51
C PHE A 93 1.23 5.38 -6.05
N ALA A 94 0.38 4.90 -5.15
CA ALA A 94 -1.03 4.60 -5.40
C ALA A 94 -1.90 5.55 -4.57
N PRO A 95 -2.96 6.17 -5.13
CA PRO A 95 -3.89 6.97 -4.36
C PRO A 95 -4.57 6.13 -3.28
N ILE A 96 -4.78 6.74 -2.11
CA ILE A 96 -5.62 6.16 -1.06
C ILE A 96 -6.93 6.95 -0.96
N ILE A 97 -8.05 6.23 -0.95
CA ILE A 97 -9.39 6.81 -0.82
C ILE A 97 -10.09 6.23 0.40
N ARG A 98 -11.02 6.98 0.98
CA ARG A 98 -11.86 6.46 2.07
C ARG A 98 -12.63 5.25 1.58
N LEU A 99 -12.65 4.18 2.38
CA LEU A 99 -13.41 2.98 2.09
C LEU A 99 -14.90 3.30 1.87
N GLU A 100 -15.45 4.24 2.62
CA GLU A 100 -16.83 4.72 2.46
C GLU A 100 -17.12 5.24 1.03
N ARG A 101 -16.17 5.93 0.39
CA ARG A 101 -16.34 6.40 -1.00
C ARG A 101 -16.44 5.23 -1.97
N TYR A 102 -15.61 4.22 -1.78
CA TYR A 102 -15.67 2.98 -2.57
C TYR A 102 -17.00 2.25 -2.36
N THR A 103 -17.49 2.15 -1.12
CA THR A 103 -18.81 1.58 -0.81
C THR A 103 -19.94 2.32 -1.53
N LYS A 104 -19.90 3.66 -1.56
CA LYS A 104 -20.89 4.49 -2.29
C LYS A 104 -20.85 4.22 -3.78
N LEU A 105 -19.67 4.07 -4.39
CA LEU A 105 -19.53 3.71 -5.81
C LEU A 105 -20.15 2.35 -6.11
N LEU A 106 -19.95 1.34 -5.24
CA LEU A 106 -20.56 0.03 -5.40
C LEU A 106 -22.09 0.08 -5.29
N LYS A 107 -22.64 0.91 -4.40
CA LYS A 107 -24.10 1.13 -4.31
C LYS A 107 -24.64 1.77 -5.58
N GLN A 108 -23.95 2.77 -6.10
CA GLN A 108 -24.35 3.49 -7.31
C GLN A 108 -24.30 2.63 -8.58
N SER A 109 -23.46 1.59 -8.62
CA SER A 109 -23.44 0.63 -9.74
C SER A 109 -24.53 -0.45 -9.64
N GLY A 110 -25.41 -0.37 -8.65
CA GLY A 110 -26.59 -1.25 -8.52
C GLY A 110 -26.33 -2.58 -7.80
N LEU A 111 -25.20 -2.73 -7.09
CA LEU A 111 -24.98 -3.91 -6.26
C LEU A 111 -25.90 -3.89 -5.03
N ASN A 112 -26.45 -5.06 -4.67
CA ASN A 112 -27.22 -5.21 -3.45
C ASN A 112 -26.33 -5.15 -2.19
N ASP A 113 -26.93 -4.80 -1.05
CA ASP A 113 -26.21 -4.58 0.21
C ASP A 113 -25.42 -5.82 0.67
N ASN A 114 -25.97 -7.04 0.53
CA ASN A 114 -25.28 -8.28 0.91
C ASN A 114 -23.99 -8.50 0.09
N SER A 115 -24.03 -8.20 -1.22
CA SER A 115 -22.87 -8.32 -2.10
C SER A 115 -21.82 -7.27 -1.79
N ILE A 116 -22.26 -6.07 -1.40
CA ILE A 116 -21.38 -4.99 -0.96
C ILE A 116 -20.70 -5.39 0.35
N GLU A 117 -21.44 -5.85 1.34
CA GLU A 117 -20.89 -6.30 2.61
C GLU A 117 -19.82 -7.39 2.40
N GLY A 118 -20.12 -8.42 1.60
CA GLY A 118 -19.16 -9.46 1.26
C GLY A 118 -17.88 -8.93 0.58
N LYS A 119 -18.01 -7.95 -0.32
CA LYS A 119 -16.85 -7.29 -0.96
C LYS A 119 -16.04 -6.47 0.04
N ILE A 120 -16.69 -5.72 0.92
CA ILE A 120 -16.02 -4.91 1.95
C ILE A 120 -15.28 -5.82 2.93
N ASN A 121 -15.88 -6.93 3.36
CA ASN A 121 -15.22 -7.93 4.19
C ASN A 121 -13.98 -8.51 3.48
N ALA A 122 -14.10 -8.88 2.20
CA ALA A 122 -12.96 -9.35 1.41
C ALA A 122 -11.85 -8.30 1.26
N VAL A 123 -12.19 -7.01 1.20
CA VAL A 123 -11.21 -5.91 1.20
C VAL A 123 -10.48 -5.84 2.54
N LYS A 124 -11.22 -5.85 3.67
CA LYS A 124 -10.64 -5.78 5.03
C LYS A 124 -9.74 -6.98 5.33
N GLU A 125 -10.10 -8.16 4.82
CA GLU A 125 -9.31 -9.38 4.91
C GLU A 125 -8.15 -9.46 3.89
N GLN A 126 -7.89 -8.37 3.15
CA GLN A 126 -6.85 -8.28 2.12
C GLN A 126 -6.96 -9.30 0.97
N LYS A 127 -8.16 -9.87 0.72
CA LYS A 127 -8.40 -10.86 -0.35
C LYS A 127 -8.53 -10.24 -1.75
N VAL A 128 -8.91 -8.97 -1.85
CA VAL A 128 -9.04 -8.28 -3.15
C VAL A 128 -7.67 -7.80 -3.63
N THR A 129 -7.08 -8.45 -4.63
CA THR A 129 -5.66 -8.23 -5.03
C THR A 129 -5.34 -6.79 -5.46
N THR A 130 -6.30 -6.07 -6.03
CA THR A 130 -6.12 -4.72 -6.58
C THR A 130 -6.30 -3.61 -5.55
N LEU A 131 -6.72 -3.95 -4.32
CA LEU A 131 -7.00 -2.99 -3.25
C LEU A 131 -6.22 -3.36 -2.00
N PHE A 132 -5.49 -2.41 -1.42
CA PHE A 132 -4.84 -2.60 -0.14
C PHE A 132 -5.60 -1.87 0.97
N TYR A 133 -6.17 -2.62 1.92
CA TYR A 133 -6.91 -2.02 3.03
C TYR A 133 -5.98 -1.39 4.08
N LEU A 134 -6.39 -0.23 4.58
CA LEU A 134 -5.69 0.55 5.59
C LEU A 134 -6.69 0.88 6.72
N PRO A 135 -6.53 0.32 7.92
CA PRO A 135 -7.43 0.63 9.04
C PRO A 135 -7.25 2.07 9.51
N LYS A 136 -8.28 2.58 10.18
CA LYS A 136 -8.21 3.87 10.90
C LYS A 136 -7.08 3.86 11.94
N GLY A 137 -6.35 4.96 12.05
CA GLY A 137 -5.28 5.14 13.05
C GLY A 137 -4.09 5.94 12.53
N ASN A 138 -3.20 6.31 13.46
CA ASN A 138 -2.08 7.22 13.19
C ASN A 138 -2.57 8.54 12.57
N GLY A 139 -2.24 8.86 11.33
CA GLY A 139 -2.76 10.03 10.59
C GLY A 139 -4.02 9.77 9.76
N LEU A 140 -4.64 8.59 9.84
CA LEU A 140 -5.89 8.30 9.14
C LEU A 140 -7.11 8.46 10.07
N ASP A 141 -8.02 9.34 9.68
CA ASP A 141 -9.27 9.68 10.38
C ASP A 141 -10.39 8.65 10.20
N ASP A 142 -10.24 7.77 9.21
CA ASP A 142 -11.21 6.78 8.76
C ASP A 142 -10.48 5.55 8.20
N GLU A 143 -11.23 4.55 7.75
CA GLU A 143 -10.70 3.43 6.95
C GLU A 143 -10.44 3.86 5.51
N TYR A 144 -9.29 3.46 4.97
CA TYR A 144 -8.88 3.77 3.60
C TYR A 144 -8.57 2.49 2.81
N ILE A 145 -8.53 2.64 1.49
CA ILE A 145 -7.99 1.65 0.57
C ILE A 145 -7.02 2.31 -0.39
N ALA A 146 -5.88 1.66 -0.65
CA ALA A 146 -5.01 2.03 -1.76
C ALA A 146 -5.48 1.33 -3.04
N ILE A 147 -5.54 2.07 -4.14
CA ILE A 147 -5.94 1.56 -5.45
C ILE A 147 -4.69 1.15 -6.23
N LEU A 148 -4.34 -0.14 -6.20
CA LEU A 148 -3.07 -0.62 -6.78
C LEU A 148 -3.10 -0.69 -8.31
N ASP A 149 -4.30 -0.70 -8.91
CA ASP A 149 -4.48 -0.61 -10.37
C ASP A 149 -4.22 0.81 -10.92
N ASP A 150 -4.13 1.82 -10.05
CA ASP A 150 -4.04 3.24 -10.44
C ASP A 150 -2.73 3.83 -9.91
N LEU A 151 -1.64 3.58 -10.63
CA LEU A 151 -0.29 4.01 -10.21
C LEU A 151 0.13 5.29 -10.89
N HIS A 152 0.78 6.14 -10.11
CA HIS A 152 1.25 7.44 -10.54
C HIS A 152 2.71 7.62 -10.13
N THR A 153 3.39 8.54 -10.82
CA THR A 153 4.76 8.91 -10.46
C THR A 153 4.90 10.40 -10.29
N VAL A 154 5.69 10.81 -9.30
CA VAL A 154 6.09 12.20 -9.08
C VAL A 154 7.62 12.28 -8.94
N PRO A 155 8.28 13.32 -9.45
CA PRO A 155 9.69 13.53 -9.16
C PRO A 155 9.94 13.73 -7.66
N LEU A 156 10.95 13.04 -7.12
CA LEU A 156 11.28 13.09 -5.68
C LEU A 156 11.55 14.53 -5.22
N ASP A 157 12.35 15.28 -5.98
CA ASP A 157 12.70 16.66 -5.62
C ASP A 157 11.47 17.57 -5.62
N ALA A 158 10.59 17.42 -6.61
CA ALA A 158 9.35 18.18 -6.68
C ALA A 158 8.42 17.88 -5.48
N PHE A 159 8.37 16.63 -5.03
CA PHE A 159 7.61 16.26 -3.85
C PHE A 159 8.26 16.78 -2.56
N LYS A 160 9.61 16.73 -2.46
CA LYS A 160 10.37 17.20 -1.29
C LYS A 160 10.36 18.73 -1.11
N THR A 161 9.98 19.51 -2.11
CA THR A 161 9.84 20.97 -1.98
C THR A 161 8.46 21.41 -1.50
N LEU A 162 7.45 20.53 -1.52
CA LEU A 162 6.08 20.85 -1.05
C LEU A 162 6.03 21.02 0.47
N THR A 163 5.84 22.24 0.96
CA THR A 163 5.81 22.55 2.41
C THR A 163 4.60 21.99 3.14
N GLU A 164 3.51 21.76 2.42
CA GLU A 164 2.21 21.30 2.92
C GLU A 164 2.04 19.78 2.87
N ARG A 165 3.10 19.03 2.52
CA ARG A 165 3.06 17.57 2.60
C ARG A 165 3.12 17.15 4.06
N GLU A 166 2.33 16.13 4.39
CA GLU A 166 2.26 15.56 5.73
C GLU A 166 2.36 14.04 5.61
N LYS A 167 3.18 13.45 6.48
CA LYS A 167 3.25 11.99 6.60
C LYS A 167 2.04 11.52 7.40
N LEU A 168 1.23 10.65 6.78
CA LEU A 168 0.03 10.08 7.39
C LEU A 168 0.38 8.87 8.25
N PHE A 169 1.29 8.01 7.76
CA PHE A 169 1.71 6.82 8.48
C PHE A 169 3.01 6.25 7.92
N THR A 170 3.70 5.49 8.77
CA THR A 170 4.70 4.49 8.39
C THR A 170 4.10 3.12 8.70
N LEU A 171 4.18 2.17 7.77
CA LEU A 171 3.75 0.79 8.05
C LEU A 171 4.67 0.14 9.07
N SER A 172 4.09 -0.64 9.97
CA SER A 172 4.84 -1.56 10.83
C SER A 172 5.49 -2.67 9.99
N GLN A 173 6.34 -3.48 10.61
CA GLN A 173 6.94 -4.64 9.94
C GLN A 173 5.88 -5.56 9.31
N ILE A 174 4.83 -5.91 10.06
CA ILE A 174 3.74 -6.76 9.55
C ILE A 174 2.93 -6.04 8.48
N GLY A 175 2.60 -4.75 8.68
CA GLY A 175 1.86 -3.96 7.69
C GLY A 175 2.63 -3.85 6.37
N PHE A 176 3.94 -3.64 6.45
CA PHE A 176 4.84 -3.58 5.31
C PHE A 176 4.91 -4.93 4.58
N TYR A 177 4.97 -6.05 5.30
CA TYR A 177 5.04 -7.38 4.66
C TYR A 177 3.72 -7.75 3.98
N LEU A 178 2.59 -7.43 4.61
CA LEU A 178 1.28 -7.53 3.98
C LEU A 178 1.23 -6.69 2.70
N PHE A 179 1.78 -5.48 2.73
CA PHE A 179 1.85 -4.61 1.56
C PHE A 179 2.72 -5.20 0.45
N ILE A 180 3.94 -5.66 0.74
CA ILE A 180 4.83 -6.28 -0.26
C ILE A 180 4.22 -7.55 -0.84
N LEU A 181 3.65 -8.42 0.00
CA LEU A 181 2.93 -9.61 -0.47
C LEU A 181 1.80 -9.22 -1.42
N LYS A 182 1.06 -8.16 -1.10
CA LYS A 182 -0.01 -7.63 -1.94
C LYS A 182 0.51 -7.17 -3.30
N LEU A 183 1.59 -6.40 -3.33
CA LEU A 183 2.21 -5.93 -4.58
C LEU A 183 2.69 -7.11 -5.43
N SER A 184 3.35 -8.10 -4.82
CA SER A 184 3.82 -9.30 -5.52
C SER A 184 2.66 -10.09 -6.14
N VAL A 185 1.57 -10.30 -5.41
CA VAL A 185 0.39 -10.99 -5.95
C VAL A 185 -0.30 -10.16 -7.03
N HIS A 186 -0.32 -8.84 -6.89
CA HIS A 186 -0.97 -7.95 -7.84
C HIS A 186 -0.23 -7.88 -9.17
N PHE A 187 1.09 -7.67 -9.17
CA PHE A 187 1.90 -7.50 -10.38
C PHE A 187 2.43 -8.80 -10.99
N CYS A 188 2.63 -9.85 -10.19
CA CYS A 188 3.31 -11.07 -10.63
C CYS A 188 2.38 -12.29 -10.59
N ARG A 189 1.17 -12.18 -11.17
CA ARG A 189 0.22 -13.31 -11.20
C ARG A 189 0.83 -14.48 -11.98
N PHE A 190 1.36 -15.47 -11.27
CA PHE A 190 2.00 -16.64 -11.90
C PHE A 190 1.03 -17.54 -12.68
N HIS A 191 -0.28 -17.45 -12.43
CA HIS A 191 -1.30 -18.30 -13.03
C HIS A 191 -2.14 -17.51 -14.05
N GLU A 192 -1.52 -17.06 -15.14
CA GLU A 192 -2.23 -16.36 -16.21
C GLU A 192 -2.93 -17.32 -17.18
N ASN A 193 -2.62 -18.62 -17.13
CA ASN A 193 -3.07 -19.62 -18.12
C ASN A 193 -2.75 -19.21 -19.57
N ILE A 194 -1.70 -18.42 -19.76
CA ILE A 194 -1.20 -18.00 -21.07
C ILE A 194 0.09 -18.76 -21.35
N VAL A 195 0.03 -19.64 -22.35
CA VAL A 195 1.16 -20.34 -22.95
C VAL A 195 1.89 -19.34 -23.87
N ARG A 196 3.21 -19.20 -23.72
CA ARG A 196 4.03 -18.17 -24.38
C ARG A 196 5.13 -18.74 -25.29
N ASP A 197 5.16 -20.05 -25.44
CA ASP A 197 5.97 -20.84 -26.38
C ASP A 197 5.27 -21.06 -27.73
#